data_AF-A0A7S3EEU1-F1
#
_entry.id   AF-A0A7S3EEU1-F1
#
_cell.length_a   1.000
_cell.length_b   1.000
_cell.length_c   1.000
_cell.angle_alpha   90.00
_cell.angle_beta   90.00
_cell.angle_gamma   90.00
#
_symmetry.space_group_name_H-M   'P 1'
#
loop_
_entity.id
_entity.type
_entity.pdbx_description
1 polymer ?
#
loop_
_entity_poly.entity_id
_entity_poly.type
_entity_poly.pdbx_seq_one_letter_code
_entity_poly.pdbx_strand_id
1 'polypeptide(L)'
;MQLVELQGGLAARAARNLALNGLVPRSTVVCHDLAHGLPSNTEGKMDVVLCNPPFYRDINSRSPPTRKEKLLAHFESSVDIVGFAKVAFEALVEGSQTASAYFVYDAIHSERLYDGLMKGGKNMRPDLVE
;
A
#
# COMPACT_ATOMS: atom_id res chain seq x y z
N MET A 1 2.59 3.93 14.40
CA MET A 1 2.75 3.46 13.01
C MET A 1 2.04 2.13 12.85
N GLN A 2 1.20 1.98 11.85
CA GLN A 2 0.53 0.71 11.55
C GLN A 2 1.05 0.18 10.22
N LEU A 3 1.51 -1.08 10.20
CA LEU A 3 1.98 -1.76 9.01
C LEU A 3 0.99 -2.86 8.65
N VAL A 4 0.64 -2.96 7.38
CA VAL A 4 -0.28 -3.96 6.84
C VAL A 4 0.44 -4.75 5.77
N GLU A 5 0.41 -6.08 5.88
CA GLU A 5 1.12 -6.98 4.97
C GLU A 5 0.29 -8.25 4.75
N LEU A 6 0.12 -8.67 3.50
CA LEU A 6 -0.62 -9.87 3.15
C LEU A 6 0.19 -11.14 3.47
N GLN A 7 1.50 -11.09 3.25
CA GLN A 7 2.39 -12.23 3.37
C GLN A 7 2.84 -12.42 4.83
N GLY A 8 2.28 -13.42 5.52
CA GLY A 8 2.58 -13.67 6.94
C GLY A 8 4.08 -13.80 7.27
N GLY A 9 4.89 -14.35 6.36
CA GLY A 9 6.35 -14.42 6.52
C GLY A 9 7.03 -13.04 6.52
N LEU A 10 6.55 -12.09 5.70
CA LEU A 10 7.03 -10.71 5.68
C LEU A 10 6.48 -9.91 6.86
N ALA A 11 5.23 -10.12 7.25
CA ALA A 11 4.65 -9.51 8.46
C ALA A 11 5.47 -9.88 9.72
N ALA A 12 5.81 -11.16 9.87
CA ALA A 12 6.67 -11.62 10.96
C ALA A 12 8.09 -11.02 10.90
N ARG A 13 8.63 -10.82 9.69
CA ARG A 13 9.93 -10.16 9.48
C ARG A 13 9.88 -8.68 9.88
N ALA A 14 8.82 -7.96 9.50
CA ALA A 14 8.61 -6.58 9.89
C ALA A 14 8.48 -6.42 11.41
N ALA A 15 7.74 -7.32 12.08
CA ALA A 15 7.61 -7.30 13.54
C ALA A 15 8.97 -7.49 14.23
N ARG A 16 9.81 -8.41 13.75
CA ARG A 16 11.19 -8.57 14.27
C ARG A 16 12.03 -7.32 14.03
N ASN A 17 11.93 -6.71 12.86
CA ASN A 17 12.67 -5.48 12.55
C ASN A 17 12.27 -4.33 13.50
N LEU A 18 10.98 -4.18 13.80
CA LEU A 18 10.52 -3.19 14.78
C LEU A 18 11.08 -3.46 16.17
N ALA A 19 11.13 -4.73 16.60
CA ALA A 19 11.71 -5.12 17.88
C ALA A 19 13.21 -4.80 17.97
N LEU A 20 13.98 -5.14 16.92
CA LEU A 20 15.40 -4.85 16.85
C LEU A 20 15.71 -3.35 16.90
N ASN A 21 14.79 -2.50 16.46
CA ASN A 21 14.94 -1.04 16.46
C ASN A 21 14.22 -0.34 17.63
N GLY A 22 13.67 -1.08 18.59
CA GLY A 22 12.98 -0.49 19.75
C GLY A 22 11.68 0.26 19.40
N LEU A 23 11.07 -0.04 18.26
CA LEU A 23 9.88 0.68 17.73
C LEU A 23 8.54 0.03 18.11
N VAL A 24 8.57 -1.13 18.77
CA VAL A 24 7.37 -1.90 19.17
C VAL A 24 6.36 -1.08 19.97
N PRO A 25 6.74 -0.23 20.97
CA PRO A 25 5.76 0.51 21.77
C PRO A 25 4.90 1.50 20.96
N ARG A 26 5.31 1.84 19.74
CA ARG A 26 4.64 2.83 18.88
C ARG A 26 4.20 2.23 17.55
N SER A 27 4.35 0.91 17.37
CA SER A 27 4.15 0.27 16.07
C SER A 27 3.43 -1.06 16.18
N THR A 28 2.54 -1.32 15.23
CA THR A 28 1.82 -2.60 15.10
C THR A 28 1.94 -3.11 13.69
N VAL A 29 2.15 -4.43 13.54
CA VAL A 29 2.11 -5.12 12.25
C VAL A 29 0.88 -6.00 12.22
N VAL A 30 0.09 -5.87 11.17
CA VAL A 30 -1.12 -6.66 10.94
C VAL A 30 -0.93 -7.48 9.67
N CYS A 31 -1.04 -8.80 9.79
CA CYS A 31 -1.13 -9.69 8.63
C CYS A 31 -2.58 -9.64 8.13
N HIS A 32 -2.86 -8.95 7.03
CA HIS A 32 -4.22 -8.68 6.57
C HIS A 32 -4.29 -8.51 5.05
N ASP A 33 -5.38 -8.98 4.47
CA ASP A 33 -5.68 -8.80 3.04
C ASP A 33 -6.54 -7.56 2.84
N LEU A 34 -6.01 -6.57 2.14
CA LEU A 34 -6.72 -5.32 1.84
C LEU A 34 -7.92 -5.51 0.91
N ALA A 35 -8.09 -6.68 0.27
CA ALA A 35 -9.32 -7.02 -0.45
C ALA A 35 -10.54 -7.08 0.48
N HIS A 36 -10.31 -7.23 1.79
CA HIS A 36 -11.34 -7.18 2.82
C HIS A 36 -11.46 -5.80 3.49
N GLY A 37 -10.91 -4.75 2.86
CA GLY A 37 -10.87 -3.39 3.41
C GLY A 37 -9.73 -3.18 4.40
N LEU A 38 -9.76 -2.03 5.09
CA LEU A 38 -8.76 -1.69 6.09
C LEU A 38 -8.86 -2.59 7.33
N PRO A 39 -7.73 -2.84 8.02
CA PRO A 39 -7.77 -3.42 9.36
C PRO A 39 -8.65 -2.59 10.31
N SER A 40 -9.20 -3.24 11.32
CA SER A 40 -10.02 -2.59 12.33
C SER A 40 -9.29 -1.38 12.92
N ASN A 41 -10.03 -0.28 13.13
CA ASN A 41 -9.51 0.96 13.69
C ASN A 41 -8.49 1.73 12.84
N THR A 42 -8.35 1.48 11.53
CA THR A 42 -7.42 2.22 10.64
C THR A 42 -8.10 3.30 9.79
N GLU A 43 -9.38 3.13 9.46
CA GLU A 43 -10.16 4.07 8.64
C GLU A 43 -10.22 5.47 9.27
N GLY A 44 -9.92 6.50 8.48
CA GLY A 44 -10.02 7.90 8.90
C GLY A 44 -9.02 8.38 9.95
N LYS A 45 -7.90 7.67 10.16
CA LYS A 45 -6.99 7.91 11.30
C LYS A 45 -5.53 8.18 10.96
N MET A 46 -5.14 8.09 9.69
CA MET A 46 -3.75 8.23 9.27
C MET A 46 -3.50 9.63 8.70
N ASP A 47 -2.52 10.34 9.25
CA ASP A 47 -2.05 11.59 8.64
C ASP A 47 -1.23 11.29 7.37
N VAL A 48 -0.50 10.17 7.37
CA VAL A 48 0.36 9.76 6.25
C VAL A 48 0.18 8.28 5.97
N VAL A 49 0.00 7.94 4.69
CA VAL A 49 0.07 6.57 4.18
C VAL A 49 1.24 6.44 3.22
N LEU A 50 2.07 5.40 3.42
CA LEU A 50 3.14 5.03 2.52
C LEU A 50 2.82 3.67 1.91
N CYS A 51 2.81 3.58 0.59
CA CYS A 51 2.45 2.35 -0.12
C CYS A 51 3.46 2.06 -1.23
N ASN A 52 4.03 0.86 -1.22
CA ASN A 52 4.79 0.32 -2.34
C ASN A 52 4.02 -0.91 -2.85
N PRO A 53 2.92 -0.71 -3.59
CA PRO A 53 2.07 -1.81 -4.02
C PRO A 53 2.76 -2.63 -5.11
N PRO A 54 2.40 -3.92 -5.27
CA PRO A 54 2.63 -4.59 -6.53
C PRO A 54 1.80 -3.89 -7.64
N PHE A 55 2.40 -3.66 -8.81
CA PHE A 55 1.76 -2.90 -9.90
C PHE A 55 1.83 -3.59 -11.27
N TYR A 56 2.51 -4.74 -11.39
CA TYR A 56 2.49 -5.50 -12.63
C TYR A 56 1.29 -6.45 -12.67
N ARG A 57 0.51 -6.44 -13.75
CA ARG A 57 -0.67 -7.31 -13.94
C ARG A 57 -0.32 -8.69 -14.44
N ASP A 58 0.64 -8.77 -15.37
CA ASP A 58 0.96 -10.00 -16.07
C ASP A 58 2.38 -10.41 -15.73
N ILE A 59 2.54 -11.66 -15.29
CA ILE A 59 3.83 -12.30 -15.04
C ILE A 59 4.76 -12.25 -16.26
N ASN A 60 4.21 -12.09 -17.48
CA ASN A 60 4.96 -11.98 -18.72
C ASN A 60 5.55 -10.57 -18.97
N SER A 61 5.15 -9.55 -18.21
CA SER A 61 5.67 -8.18 -18.39
C SER A 61 7.11 -8.02 -17.87
N ARG A 62 7.67 -9.04 -17.20
CA ARG A 62 9.03 -9.08 -16.69
C ARG A 62 9.47 -10.53 -16.48
N SER A 63 10.76 -10.85 -16.56
CA SER A 63 11.24 -12.17 -16.13
C SER A 63 10.86 -12.41 -14.67
N PRO A 64 9.97 -13.37 -14.37
CA PRO A 64 9.39 -13.46 -13.04
C PRO A 64 10.40 -14.01 -12.04
N PRO A 65 10.40 -13.53 -10.79
CA PRO A 65 11.20 -14.12 -9.75
C PRO A 65 10.78 -15.58 -9.51
N THR A 66 11.76 -16.48 -9.36
CA THR A 66 11.48 -17.89 -9.02
C THR A 66 10.91 -18.09 -7.63
N ARG A 67 11.12 -17.11 -6.72
CA ARG A 67 10.63 -17.15 -5.35
C ARG A 67 9.22 -16.54 -5.26
N LYS A 68 8.26 -17.32 -4.74
CA LYS A 68 6.86 -16.91 -4.52
C LYS A 68 6.74 -15.58 -3.77
N GLU A 69 7.55 -15.37 -2.73
CA GLU A 69 7.57 -14.12 -1.94
C GLU A 69 7.84 -12.89 -2.82
N LYS A 70 8.82 -13.00 -3.72
CA LYS A 70 9.18 -11.92 -4.65
C LYS A 70 8.12 -11.74 -5.73
N LEU A 71 7.52 -12.83 -6.20
CA LEU A 71 6.45 -12.77 -7.20
C LEU A 71 5.26 -11.96 -6.66
N LEU A 72 4.79 -12.25 -5.44
CA LEU A 72 3.69 -11.51 -4.80
C LEU A 72 4.03 -10.04 -4.48
N ALA A 73 5.31 -9.69 -4.36
CA ALA A 73 5.74 -8.31 -4.16
C ALA A 73 5.78 -7.48 -5.46
N HIS A 74 5.78 -8.12 -6.63
CA HIS A 74 5.85 -7.44 -7.92
C HIS A 74 4.52 -7.45 -8.67
N PHE A 75 3.77 -8.54 -8.56
CA PHE A 75 2.54 -8.76 -9.34
C PHE A 75 1.28 -8.57 -8.49
N GLU A 76 0.30 -7.88 -9.07
CA GLU A 76 -1.01 -7.66 -8.45
C GLU A 76 -1.66 -9.00 -8.09
N SER A 77 -2.40 -9.04 -6.98
CA SER A 77 -2.98 -10.28 -6.46
C SER A 77 -4.43 -10.07 -6.01
N SER A 78 -4.69 -10.09 -4.71
CA SER A 78 -6.04 -9.86 -4.16
C SER A 78 -6.52 -8.42 -4.37
N VAL A 79 -5.58 -7.49 -4.52
CA VAL A 79 -5.81 -6.05 -4.75
C VAL A 79 -4.89 -5.57 -5.86
N ASP A 80 -5.42 -4.72 -6.75
CA ASP A 80 -4.66 -4.03 -7.79
C ASP A 80 -4.19 -2.64 -7.32
N ILE A 81 -3.33 -1.98 -8.10
CA ILE A 81 -2.78 -0.67 -7.71
C ILE A 81 -3.87 0.37 -7.40
N VAL A 82 -5.03 0.29 -8.07
CA VAL A 82 -6.17 1.19 -7.85
C VAL A 82 -6.85 0.88 -6.52
N GLY A 83 -7.04 -0.40 -6.20
CA GLY A 83 -7.57 -0.84 -4.90
C GLY A 83 -6.67 -0.44 -3.73
N PHE A 84 -5.34 -0.56 -3.88
CA PHE A 84 -4.39 -0.05 -2.88
C PHE A 84 -4.55 1.45 -2.68
N ALA A 85 -4.71 2.19 -3.77
CA ALA A 85 -4.90 3.62 -3.73
C ALA A 85 -6.20 3.99 -2.99
N LYS A 86 -7.33 3.36 -3.35
CA LYS A 86 -8.62 3.55 -2.67
C LYS A 86 -8.51 3.35 -1.16
N VAL A 87 -7.96 2.21 -0.74
CA VAL A 87 -7.82 1.84 0.67
C VAL A 87 -6.90 2.81 1.42
N ALA A 88 -5.84 3.30 0.79
CA ALA A 88 -4.99 4.34 1.38
C ALA A 88 -5.78 5.63 1.65
N PHE A 89 -6.65 6.06 0.73
CA PHE A 89 -7.50 7.25 0.92
C PHE A 89 -8.62 7.08 1.94
N GLU A 90 -9.06 5.85 2.19
CA GLU A 90 -9.97 5.52 3.28
C GLU A 90 -9.25 5.58 4.64
N ALA A 91 -7.95 5.31 4.67
CA ALA A 91 -7.16 5.38 5.89
C ALA A 91 -6.85 6.81 6.33
N LEU A 92 -6.80 7.75 5.37
CA LEU A 92 -6.45 9.15 5.67
C LEU A 92 -7.52 9.85 6.51
N VAL A 93 -7.09 10.72 7.42
CA VAL A 93 -7.98 11.56 8.24
C VAL A 93 -8.92 12.37 7.35
N GLU A 94 -10.22 12.20 7.55
CA GLU A 94 -11.26 12.87 6.76
C GLU A 94 -11.23 14.39 6.97
N GLY A 95 -11.37 15.16 5.88
CA GLY A 95 -11.36 16.63 5.91
C GLY A 95 -9.99 17.27 6.18
N SER A 96 -8.94 16.48 6.41
CA SER A 96 -7.59 16.99 6.61
C SER A 96 -7.00 17.49 5.29
N GLN A 97 -6.52 18.73 5.28
CA GLN A 97 -5.80 19.32 4.12
C GLN A 97 -4.33 18.91 4.07
N THR A 98 -3.80 18.32 5.15
CA THR A 98 -2.39 17.93 5.28
C THR A 98 -2.21 16.42 5.18
N ALA A 99 -3.29 15.63 5.27
CA ALA A 99 -3.20 14.19 5.16
C ALA A 99 -2.81 13.77 3.74
N SER A 100 -1.83 12.88 3.61
CA SER A 100 -1.21 12.54 2.31
C SER A 100 -0.91 11.07 2.17
N ALA A 101 -1.08 10.53 0.96
CA ALA A 101 -0.70 9.17 0.61
C ALA A 101 0.38 9.19 -0.48
N TYR A 102 1.46 8.45 -0.27
CA TYR A 102 2.60 8.35 -1.18
C TYR A 102 2.72 6.95 -1.74
N PHE A 103 2.91 6.85 -3.06
CA PHE A 103 2.97 5.59 -3.79
C PHE A 103 4.31 5.44 -4.51
N VAL A 104 4.89 4.25 -4.43
CA VAL A 104 6.03 3.84 -5.26
C VAL A 104 5.50 2.97 -6.40
N TYR A 105 5.72 3.38 -7.65
CA TYR A 105 5.27 2.65 -8.82
C TYR A 105 6.12 3.00 -10.06
N ASP A 106 6.08 2.16 -11.08
CA ASP A 106 6.70 2.45 -12.38
C ASP A 106 5.86 3.49 -13.15
N ALA A 107 6.51 4.50 -13.74
CA ALA A 107 5.85 5.63 -14.39
C ALA A 107 4.82 5.22 -15.46
N ILE A 108 5.00 4.06 -16.10
CA ILE A 108 4.02 3.50 -17.06
C ILE A 108 2.65 3.21 -16.44
N HIS A 109 2.56 3.10 -15.11
CA HIS A 109 1.31 2.86 -14.38
C HIS A 109 0.65 4.13 -13.84
N SER A 110 1.24 5.31 -14.10
CA SER A 110 0.71 6.60 -13.63
C SER A 110 -0.75 6.81 -14.03
N GLU A 111 -1.07 6.63 -15.32
CA GLU A 111 -2.43 6.83 -15.84
C GLU A 111 -3.44 5.91 -15.17
N ARG A 112 -3.08 4.64 -14.94
CA ARG A 112 -3.96 3.68 -14.27
C ARG A 112 -4.26 4.07 -12.83
N LEU A 113 -3.24 4.56 -12.12
CA LEU A 113 -3.38 5.09 -10.77
C LEU A 113 -4.29 6.33 -10.79
N TYR A 114 -4.05 7.29 -11.69
CA TYR A 114 -4.86 8.51 -11.83
C TYR A 114 -6.31 8.24 -12.17
N ASP A 115 -6.57 7.45 -13.22
CA ASP A 115 -7.92 7.16 -13.68
C ASP A 115 -8.72 6.43 -12.61
N GLY A 116 -8.09 5.50 -11.90
CA GLY A 116 -8.70 4.80 -10.79
C GLY A 116 -9.10 5.73 -9.64
N LEU A 117 -8.26 6.73 -9.36
CA LEU A 117 -8.47 7.69 -8.28
C LEU A 117 -9.46 8.80 -8.63
N MET A 118 -9.41 9.34 -9.84
CA MET A 118 -10.33 10.38 -10.32
C MET A 118 -11.77 9.86 -10.44
N LYS A 119 -11.95 8.59 -10.82
CA LYS A 119 -13.26 7.93 -10.79
C LYS A 119 -13.78 7.68 -9.36
N GLY A 120 -12.88 7.66 -8.37
CA GLY A 120 -13.17 7.47 -6.94
C GLY A 120 -13.54 8.73 -6.16
N GLY A 121 -13.49 9.91 -6.77
CA GLY A 121 -14.14 11.12 -6.23
C GLY A 121 -13.39 11.92 -5.15
N LYS A 122 -12.07 11.75 -4.98
CA LYS A 122 -11.27 12.63 -4.09
C LYS A 122 -10.23 13.40 -4.92
N ASN A 123 -10.27 14.74 -4.85
CA ASN A 123 -9.30 15.62 -5.50
C ASN A 123 -7.89 15.32 -4.99
N MET A 124 -7.08 14.65 -5.81
CA MET A 124 -5.67 14.44 -5.52
C MET A 124 -4.80 15.26 -6.45
N ARG A 125 -3.76 15.86 -5.88
CA ARG A 125 -2.65 16.42 -6.64
C ARG A 125 -1.48 15.45 -6.56
N PRO A 126 -1.05 14.86 -7.67
CA PRO A 126 0.24 14.22 -7.71
C PRO A 126 1.34 15.26 -7.70
N ASP A 127 2.14 15.28 -6.65
CA ASP A 127 3.48 15.84 -6.79
C ASP A 127 4.34 14.73 -7.39
N LEU A 128 4.52 14.76 -8.71
CA LEU A 128 5.52 13.94 -9.39
C LEU A 128 6.88 14.43 -8.89
N VAL A 129 7.53 13.64 -8.03
CA VAL A 129 8.94 13.86 -7.71
C VAL A 129 9.73 13.23 -8.86
N GLU A 130 10.24 14.08 -9.75
CA GLU A 130 11.19 13.73 -10.81
C GLU A 130 12.53 13.20 -10.26
#